data_AF-A0A976Q803-F1
#
_entry.id   AF-A0A976Q803-F1
#
_cell.length_a   1.000
_cell.length_b   1.000
_cell.length_c   1.000
_cell.angle_alpha   90.00
_cell.angle_beta   90.00
_cell.angle_gamma   90.00
#
_symmetry.space_group_name_H-M   'P 1'
#
loop_
_entity.id
_entity.type
_entity.pdbx_description
1 polymer ?
#
loop_
_entity_poly.entity_id
_entity_poly.type
_entity_poly.pdbx_seq_one_letter_code
_entity_poly.pdbx_strand_id
1 'polypeptide(L)' 'PKDFTYNELKTLLSGLGYEESNLGKTSGSRVLFFNKIIKHEIKIHKPHPSNIIKSYLIKFLIDQIKEKAL' A
#
# COMPACT_ATOMS: atom_id res chain seq x y z
N PRO A 1 -3.75 -13.53 -9.20
CA PRO A 1 -2.62 -12.85 -9.90
C PRO A 1 -1.26 -13.23 -9.30
N LYS A 2 -0.30 -13.67 -10.13
CA LYS A 2 1.08 -13.99 -9.70
C LYS A 2 2.06 -12.84 -9.95
N ASP A 3 1.55 -11.74 -10.48
CA ASP A 3 2.26 -10.68 -11.17
C ASP A 3 1.76 -9.27 -10.76
N PHE A 4 0.95 -9.18 -9.70
CA PHE A 4 0.44 -7.90 -9.21
C PHE A 4 1.60 -6.99 -8.76
N THR A 5 1.73 -5.85 -9.41
CA THR A 5 2.85 -4.92 -9.25
C THR A 5 2.59 -3.86 -8.19
N TYR A 6 3.64 -3.21 -7.72
CA TYR A 6 3.50 -2.04 -6.84
C TYR A 6 2.71 -0.90 -7.50
N ASN A 7 2.84 -0.72 -8.82
CA ASN A 7 2.12 0.33 -9.54
C ASN A 7 0.61 0.06 -9.57
N GLU A 8 0.20 -1.19 -9.79
CA GLU A 8 -1.21 -1.58 -9.72
C GLU A 8 -1.76 -1.41 -8.29
N LEU A 9 -0.96 -1.77 -7.27
CA LEU A 9 -1.33 -1.52 -5.88
C LEU A 9 -1.54 -0.02 -5.61
N LYS A 10 -0.64 0.83 -6.10
CA LYS A 10 -0.74 2.28 -5.94
C LYS A 10 -2.00 2.82 -6.60
N THR A 11 -2.31 2.39 -7.83
CA THR A 11 -3.53 2.77 -8.55
C THR A 11 -4.78 2.34 -7.78
N LEU A 12 -4.81 1.10 -7.28
CA LEU A 12 -5.92 0.59 -6.47
C LEU A 12 -6.14 1.44 -5.21
N LEU A 13 -5.08 1.67 -4.42
CA LEU A 13 -5.18 2.44 -3.18
C LEU A 13 -5.54 3.90 -3.44
N SER A 14 -5.03 4.50 -4.53
CA SER A 14 -5.41 5.85 -4.94
C SER A 14 -6.90 5.94 -5.30
N GLY A 15 -7.46 4.94 -5.98
CA GLY A 15 -8.90 4.86 -6.26
C GLY A 15 -9.76 4.74 -5.00
N LEU A 16 -9.20 4.19 -3.91
CA LEU A 16 -9.82 4.13 -2.59
C LEU A 16 -9.57 5.39 -1.73
N GLY A 17 -8.97 6.44 -2.30
CA GLY A 17 -8.73 7.72 -1.61
C GLY A 17 -7.48 7.74 -0.72
N TYR A 18 -6.56 6.79 -0.87
CA TYR A 18 -5.26 6.85 -0.20
C TYR A 18 -4.23 7.63 -1.03
N GLU A 19 -3.42 8.42 -0.35
CA GLU A 19 -2.28 9.12 -0.93
C GLU A 19 -0.96 8.49 -0.46
N GLU A 20 -0.03 8.21 -1.38
CA GLU A 20 1.32 7.73 -1.06
C GLU A 20 2.18 8.89 -0.52
N SER A 21 2.90 8.63 0.56
CA SER A 21 3.92 9.51 1.11
C SER A 21 5.18 8.73 1.48
N ASN A 22 6.34 9.30 1.17
CA ASN A 22 7.63 8.77 1.61
C ASN A 22 7.90 9.30 3.03
N LEU A 23 8.29 8.41 3.95
CA LEU A 23 8.51 8.75 5.37
C LEU A 23 9.84 9.50 5.64
N GLY A 24 10.26 10.37 4.71
CA GLY A 24 11.50 11.15 4.78
C GLY A 24 12.68 10.50 4.04
N LYS A 25 13.83 11.20 4.03
CA LYS A 25 15.02 10.87 3.23
C LYS A 25 15.67 9.52 3.59
N THR A 26 15.48 9.03 4.83
CA THR A 26 16.05 7.77 5.34
C THR A 26 15.09 6.59 5.26
N SER A 27 13.90 6.76 4.68
CA SER A 27 12.85 5.74 4.68
C SER A 27 13.11 4.55 3.75
N GLY A 28 14.00 4.71 2.76
CA GLY A 28 14.31 3.66 1.79
C GLY A 28 13.07 3.19 1.03
N SER A 29 12.83 1.88 0.99
CA SER A 29 11.65 1.29 0.37
C SER A 29 10.37 1.41 1.21
N ARG A 30 10.39 2.05 2.38
CA ARG A 30 9.20 2.20 3.23
C ARG A 30 8.30 3.33 2.72
N VAL A 31 7.02 3.04 2.60
CA VAL A 31 5.99 4.00 2.18
C VAL A 31 4.79 3.96 3.09
N LEU A 32 4.15 5.11 3.18
CA LEU A 32 2.89 5.32 3.88
C LEU A 32 1.80 5.60 2.83
N PHE A 33 0.68 4.91 2.93
CA PHE A 33 -0.55 5.27 2.25
C PHE A 33 -1.51 5.84 3.30
N PHE A 34 -1.99 7.05 3.10
CA PHE A 34 -2.90 7.70 4.05
C PHE A 34 -4.20 8.12 3.39
N ASN A 35 -5.34 7.69 3.95
CA ASN A 35 -6.65 8.17 3.56
C ASN A 35 -7.10 9.25 4.55
N LYS A 36 -7.20 10.49 4.06
CA LYS A 36 -7.53 11.67 4.87
C LYS A 36 -8.98 11.69 5.38
N ILE A 37 -9.89 11.00 4.71
CA ILE A 37 -11.33 10.98 5.02
C ILE A 37 -11.59 10.06 6.20
N ILE A 38 -11.16 8.79 6.09
CA ILE A 38 -11.34 7.78 7.15
C ILE A 38 -10.23 7.78 8.20
N LYS A 39 -9.25 8.71 8.08
CA LYS A 39 -8.08 8.83 8.97
C LYS A 39 -7.33 7.52 9.16
N HIS A 40 -7.12 6.80 8.06
CA HIS A 40 -6.47 5.49 8.08
C HIS A 40 -5.11 5.52 7.39
N GLU A 41 -4.12 4.86 8.00
CA GLU A 41 -2.77 4.70 7.47
C GLU A 41 -2.43 3.24 7.20
N ILE A 42 -1.76 2.99 6.08
CA ILE A 42 -1.21 1.70 5.70
C ILE A 42 0.28 1.87 5.42
N LYS A 43 1.14 1.20 6.17
CA LYS A 43 2.60 1.25 6.02
C LYS A 43 3.10 -0.04 5.38
N ILE A 44 3.79 0.06 4.24
CA ILE A 44 4.33 -1.10 3.52
C ILE A 44 5.76 -0.85 3.06
N HIS A 45 6.45 -1.92 2.67
CA HIS A 45 7.74 -1.85 2.00
C HIS A 45 7.54 -2.13 0.51
N LYS A 46 8.10 -1.28 -0.37
CA LYS A 46 8.10 -1.50 -1.82
C LYS A 46 8.76 -2.85 -2.14
N PRO A 47 8.16 -3.67 -3.01
CA PRO A 47 8.78 -4.91 -3.44
C PRO A 47 10.05 -4.62 -4.25
N HIS A 48 11.18 -5.15 -3.80
CA HIS A 48 12.44 -5.13 -4.54
C HIS A 48 13.08 -6.52 -4.57
N PRO A 49 13.75 -6.92 -5.67
CA PRO A 49 13.95 -6.16 -6.91
C PRO A 49 12.84 -6.33 -7.97
N SER A 50 11.97 -7.34 -7.85
CA SER A 50 11.05 -7.75 -8.93
C SER A 50 9.83 -6.85 -9.14
N ASN A 51 9.59 -5.85 -8.29
CA ASN A 51 8.40 -4.99 -8.28
C ASN A 51 7.05 -5.72 -8.08
N ILE A 52 7.06 -7.05 -7.92
CA ILE A 52 5.87 -7.89 -7.69
C ILE A 52 5.55 -7.92 -6.20
N ILE A 53 4.29 -7.65 -5.87
CA ILE A 53 3.76 -7.70 -4.53
C ILE A 53 3.64 -9.17 -4.09
N LYS A 54 4.26 -9.48 -2.95
CA LYS A 54 4.18 -10.81 -2.34
C LYS A 54 2.75 -11.06 -1.83
N SER A 55 2.28 -12.31 -1.93
CA SER A 55 0.92 -12.69 -1.53
C SER A 55 0.56 -12.32 -0.09
N TYR A 56 1.51 -12.39 0.84
CA TYR A 56 1.26 -11.98 2.23
C TYR A 56 0.92 -10.49 2.34
N LEU A 57 1.50 -9.65 1.48
CA LEU A 57 1.27 -8.21 1.48
C LEU A 57 -0.13 -7.91 0.94
N ILE A 58 -0.58 -8.65 -0.08
CA ILE A 58 -1.97 -8.58 -0.56
C ILE A 58 -2.94 -8.94 0.56
N LYS A 59 -2.67 -10.03 1.28
CA LYS A 59 -3.53 -10.45 2.41
C LYS A 59 -3.61 -9.37 3.49
N PHE A 60 -2.45 -8.85 3.91
CA PHE A 60 -2.37 -7.75 4.86
C PHE A 60 -3.19 -6.52 4.40
N LEU A 61 -3.07 -6.12 3.14
CA LEU A 61 -3.80 -4.99 2.59
C LEU A 61 -5.32 -5.22 2.60
N ILE A 62 -5.76 -6.42 2.26
CA ILE A 62 -7.19 -6.79 2.30
C ILE A 62 -7.73 -6.66 3.73
N ASP A 63 -6.98 -7.16 4.72
CA ASP A 63 -7.40 -7.10 6.12
C ASP A 63 -7.49 -5.64 6.59
N GLN A 64 -6.47 -4.82 6.30
CA GLN A 64 -6.46 -3.40 6.65
C GLN A 64 -7.60 -2.60 5.99
N ILE A 65 -7.93 -2.90 4.74
CA ILE A 65 -9.01 -2.20 4.02
C ILE A 65 -10.38 -2.64 4.56
N LYS A 66 -10.59 -3.94 4.81
CA LYS A 66 -11.87 -4.47 5.31
C LYS A 66 -12.20 -3.97 6.71
N GLU A 67 -11.22 -3.85 7.60
CA GLU A 67 -11.42 -3.37 8.97
C GLU A 67 -11.82 -1.88 9.06
N LYS A 68 -11.61 -1.10 7.98
CA LYS A 68 -11.80 0.37 7.98
C LYS A 68 -12.77 0.90 6.92
N ALA A 69 -13.15 0.06 5.95
CA ALA A 69 -14.17 0.38 4.96
C ALA A 69 -15.61 0.01 5.42
N LEU A 70 -15.74 -0.49 6.65
CA LEU A 70 -16.98 -0.73 7.40
C LEU A 70 -16.96 0.14 8.66
#